data_AF-A0A521IQ30-F1
#
_entry.id   AF-A0A521IQ30-F1
#
_cell.length_a   1.000
_cell.length_b   1.000
_cell.length_c   1.000
_cell.angle_alpha   90.00
_cell.angle_beta   90.00
_cell.angle_gamma   90.00
#
_symmetry.space_group_name_H-M   'P 1'
#
loop_
_entity.id
_entity.type
_entity.pdbx_description
1 polymer ?
#
loop_
_entity_poly.entity_id
_entity_poly.type
_entity_poly.pdbx_seq_one_letter_code
_entity_poly.pdbx_strand_id
1 'polypeptide(L)'
;KEELAAETKVFAVKAKEAYDLRVSELKTATNEVIADLKAKLADIVSTQKEKIAQINYDMKHVDTSIMNKMQMIFQDPIDSLNPRMTVEDIIQEGLQIQGMKDRAENSKKVIESLEKVGLISDYASRYPHEFSGGQRQRIGIARALIMNPEFIIADEPVSALDVSIRAQIINLLNDLRDELGLTILFIAHDLSVVKYFCDRIAVMYYGNIVELTTSDELFKHPLHPYTKALLSAIPKPDPYSEKTRERILYNPFTAHDYREEKPTLQEILPGHFVLANSEEMERYREEIKELDKKAEAEAKKEAARAAKKKAEPKAEPKKAAKPKAKSTAKAKADKPKK
;
A
#
# COMPACT_ATOMS: atom_id res chain seq x y z
N LYS A 1 77.25 2.04 -44.39
CA LYS A 1 75.97 1.77 -45.08
C LYS A 1 75.45 0.37 -44.78
N GLU A 2 76.28 -0.68 -44.82
CA GLU A 2 75.88 -2.05 -44.44
C GLU A 2 75.61 -2.21 -42.94
N GLU A 3 76.42 -1.60 -42.05
CA GLU A 3 76.15 -1.62 -40.60
C GLU A 3 74.81 -0.98 -40.24
N LEU A 4 74.50 0.19 -40.81
CA LEU A 4 73.24 0.89 -40.57
C LEU A 4 72.02 0.05 -41.00
N ALA A 5 72.15 -0.69 -42.11
CA ALA A 5 71.10 -1.60 -42.60
C ALA A 5 70.95 -2.85 -41.71
N ALA A 6 72.05 -3.34 -41.14
CA ALA A 6 72.03 -4.45 -40.19
C ALA A 6 71.38 -4.05 -38.85
N GLU A 7 71.71 -2.87 -38.29
CA GLU A 7 71.08 -2.34 -37.09
C GLU A 7 69.58 -2.09 -37.27
N THR A 8 69.17 -1.55 -38.42
CA THR A 8 67.75 -1.31 -38.72
C THR A 8 66.97 -2.63 -38.81
N LYS A 9 67.56 -3.68 -39.38
CA LYS A 9 66.96 -5.03 -39.39
C LYS A 9 66.83 -5.62 -37.99
N VAL A 10 67.86 -5.49 -37.16
CA VAL A 10 67.84 -5.99 -35.77
C VAL A 10 66.78 -5.27 -34.95
N PHE A 11 66.62 -3.96 -35.13
CA PHE A 11 65.57 -3.18 -34.47
C PHE A 11 64.17 -3.59 -34.92
N ALA A 12 63.95 -3.81 -36.23
CA ALA A 12 62.67 -4.26 -36.76
C ALA A 12 62.27 -5.66 -36.27
N VAL A 13 63.24 -6.58 -36.13
CA VAL A 13 63.01 -7.92 -35.57
C VAL A 13 62.61 -7.83 -34.10
N LYS A 14 63.35 -7.05 -33.29
CA LYS A 14 63.01 -6.84 -31.86
C LYS A 14 61.65 -6.17 -31.66
N ALA A 15 61.29 -5.20 -32.51
CA ALA A 15 59.99 -4.55 -32.46
C ALA A 15 58.85 -5.51 -32.82
N LYS A 16 59.06 -6.41 -33.78
CA LYS A 16 58.09 -7.45 -34.14
C LYS A 16 57.94 -8.49 -33.04
N GLU A 17 59.03 -8.95 -32.43
CA GLU A 17 59.00 -9.87 -31.28
C GLU A 17 58.26 -9.25 -30.08
N ALA A 18 58.49 -7.96 -29.78
CA ALA A 18 57.78 -7.26 -28.73
C ALA A 18 56.27 -7.10 -29.04
N TYR A 19 55.91 -6.86 -30.30
CA TYR A 19 54.52 -6.80 -30.75
C TYR A 19 53.83 -8.16 -30.61
N ASP A 20 54.47 -9.23 -31.08
CA ASP A 20 53.93 -10.59 -31.01
C ASP A 20 53.78 -11.05 -29.55
N LEU A 21 54.73 -10.70 -28.68
CA LEU A 21 54.63 -10.94 -27.24
C LEU A 21 53.41 -10.19 -26.65
N ARG A 22 53.25 -8.90 -26.95
CA ARG A 22 52.13 -8.10 -26.45
C ARG A 22 50.77 -8.61 -26.93
N VAL A 23 50.68 -9.07 -28.17
CA VAL A 23 49.48 -9.70 -28.72
C VAL A 23 49.17 -11.00 -28.02
N SER A 24 50.19 -11.82 -27.70
CA SER A 24 49.98 -13.07 -26.97
C SER A 24 49.51 -12.84 -25.52
N GLU A 25 50.10 -11.87 -24.81
CA GLU A 25 49.65 -11.44 -23.48
C GLU A 25 48.19 -10.98 -23.49
N LEU A 26 47.82 -10.11 -24.44
CA LEU A 26 46.45 -9.61 -24.59
C LEU A 26 45.46 -10.73 -24.91
N LYS A 27 45.84 -11.69 -25.76
CA LYS A 27 45.00 -12.87 -26.05
C LYS A 27 44.78 -13.71 -24.80
N THR A 28 45.83 -13.96 -24.01
CA THR A 28 45.73 -14.73 -22.77
C THR A 28 44.82 -14.03 -21.77
N ALA A 29 45.04 -12.74 -21.50
CA ALA A 29 44.20 -11.95 -20.60
C ALA A 29 42.73 -11.90 -21.06
N THR A 30 42.49 -11.75 -22.37
CA THR A 30 41.12 -11.75 -22.92
C THR A 30 40.46 -13.12 -22.79
N ASN A 31 41.20 -14.20 -23.02
CA ASN A 31 40.69 -15.57 -22.88
C ASN A 31 40.33 -15.91 -21.43
N GLU A 32 41.11 -15.42 -20.45
CA GLU A 32 40.78 -15.57 -19.03
C GLU A 32 39.46 -14.86 -18.67
N VAL A 33 39.27 -13.63 -19.14
CA VAL A 33 38.01 -12.88 -18.95
C VAL A 33 36.83 -13.59 -19.62
N ILE A 34 37.02 -14.12 -20.84
CA ILE A 34 35.98 -14.90 -21.53
C ILE A 34 35.64 -16.18 -20.76
N ALA A 35 36.64 -16.86 -20.19
CA ALA A 35 36.43 -18.07 -19.40
C ALA A 35 35.62 -17.78 -18.12
N ASP A 36 35.95 -16.70 -17.40
CA ASP A 36 35.20 -16.25 -16.21
C ASP A 36 33.75 -15.88 -16.57
N LEU A 37 33.54 -15.13 -17.65
CA LEU A 37 32.19 -14.78 -18.13
C LEU A 37 31.39 -16.02 -18.53
N LYS A 38 32.01 -17.01 -19.17
CA LYS A 38 31.36 -18.27 -19.51
C LYS A 38 30.98 -19.09 -18.28
N ALA A 39 31.84 -19.13 -17.27
CA ALA A 39 31.55 -19.80 -16.00
C ALA A 39 30.35 -19.15 -15.29
N LYS A 40 30.33 -17.80 -15.19
CA LYS A 40 29.20 -17.03 -14.64
C LYS A 40 27.92 -17.27 -15.43
N LEU A 41 27.99 -17.28 -16.76
CA LEU A 41 26.82 -17.56 -17.60
C LEU A 41 26.30 -18.98 -17.36
N ALA A 42 27.18 -19.98 -17.23
CA ALA A 42 26.79 -21.35 -16.97
C ALA A 42 26.05 -21.50 -15.63
N ASP A 43 26.54 -20.82 -14.59
CA ASP A 43 25.91 -20.78 -13.26
C ASP A 43 24.53 -20.08 -13.28
N ILE A 44 24.42 -18.95 -13.99
CA ILE A 44 23.13 -18.28 -14.20
C ILE A 44 22.15 -19.21 -14.92
N VAL A 45 22.60 -19.90 -15.96
CA VAL A 45 21.76 -20.82 -16.73
C VAL A 45 21.33 -22.02 -15.91
N SER A 46 22.19 -22.62 -15.08
CA SER A 46 21.79 -23.73 -14.20
C SER A 46 20.75 -23.27 -13.19
N THR A 47 21.01 -22.14 -12.52
CA THR A 47 20.09 -21.54 -11.54
C THR A 47 18.73 -21.22 -12.17
N GLN A 48 18.71 -20.67 -13.39
CA GLN A 48 17.44 -20.40 -14.08
C GLN A 48 16.71 -21.68 -14.47
N LYS A 49 17.42 -22.72 -14.92
CA LYS A 49 16.80 -24.02 -15.23
C LYS A 49 16.17 -24.66 -14.00
N GLU A 50 16.84 -24.61 -12.85
CA GLU A 50 16.31 -25.10 -11.58
C GLU A 50 15.03 -24.32 -11.18
N LYS A 51 15.05 -22.99 -11.28
CA LYS A 51 13.86 -22.16 -11.03
C LYS A 51 12.70 -22.51 -11.96
N ILE A 52 12.96 -22.67 -13.26
CA ILE A 52 11.94 -23.07 -14.24
C ILE A 52 11.38 -24.45 -13.91
N ALA A 53 12.24 -25.40 -13.53
CA ALA A 53 11.81 -26.74 -13.11
C ALA A 53 10.90 -26.67 -11.88
N GLN A 54 11.25 -25.84 -10.89
CA GLN A 54 10.43 -25.63 -9.70
C GLN A 54 9.07 -25.00 -10.06
N ILE A 55 9.05 -23.94 -10.87
CA ILE A 55 7.81 -23.29 -11.32
C ILE A 55 6.90 -24.29 -12.04
N ASN A 56 7.47 -25.11 -12.94
CA ASN A 56 6.69 -26.14 -13.64
C ASN A 56 6.14 -27.21 -12.69
N TYR A 57 6.90 -27.57 -11.65
CA TYR A 57 6.41 -28.45 -10.60
C TYR A 57 5.25 -27.80 -9.84
N ASP A 58 5.41 -26.58 -9.37
CA ASP A 58 4.39 -25.86 -8.60
C ASP A 58 3.11 -25.67 -9.44
N MET A 59 3.23 -25.20 -10.68
CA MET A 59 2.09 -25.04 -11.61
C MET A 59 1.34 -26.34 -11.89
N LYS A 60 2.01 -27.49 -11.80
CA LYS A 60 1.37 -28.81 -11.98
C LYS A 60 0.62 -29.26 -10.72
N HIS A 61 1.05 -28.82 -9.54
CA HIS A 61 0.51 -29.27 -8.25
C HIS A 61 -0.38 -28.24 -7.55
N VAL A 62 -0.52 -27.04 -8.12
CA VAL A 62 -1.48 -26.04 -7.67
C VAL A 62 -2.78 -26.19 -8.47
N ASP A 63 -3.91 -26.16 -7.75
CA ASP A 63 -5.23 -26.13 -8.37
C ASP A 63 -5.46 -24.79 -9.07
N THR A 64 -5.60 -24.82 -10.39
CA THR A 64 -5.86 -23.64 -11.23
C THR A 64 -7.19 -22.97 -10.89
N SER A 65 -8.16 -23.72 -10.37
CA SER A 65 -9.44 -23.17 -9.87
C SER A 65 -9.21 -22.22 -8.70
N ILE A 66 -8.31 -22.57 -7.78
CA ILE A 66 -7.96 -21.73 -6.63
C ILE A 66 -7.25 -20.47 -7.09
N MET A 67 -6.31 -20.60 -8.05
CA MET A 67 -5.60 -19.46 -8.63
C MET A 67 -6.56 -18.48 -9.34
N ASN A 68 -7.67 -18.95 -9.92
CA ASN A 68 -8.67 -18.05 -10.50
C ASN A 68 -9.50 -17.32 -9.44
N LYS A 69 -9.86 -18.02 -8.36
CA LYS A 69 -10.69 -17.48 -7.28
C LYS A 69 -9.93 -16.57 -6.33
N MET A 70 -8.61 -16.71 -6.25
CA MET A 70 -7.73 -15.95 -5.36
C MET A 70 -6.75 -15.09 -6.15
N GLN A 71 -6.82 -13.78 -5.97
CA GLN A 71 -5.97 -12.83 -6.69
C GLN A 71 -5.25 -11.89 -5.73
N MET A 72 -4.17 -11.27 -6.19
CA MET A 72 -3.33 -10.38 -5.37
C MET A 72 -3.16 -9.01 -6.01
N ILE A 73 -3.29 -7.97 -5.17
CA ILE A 73 -2.90 -6.60 -5.48
C ILE A 73 -1.60 -6.35 -4.71
N PHE A 74 -0.53 -6.02 -5.44
CA PHE A 74 0.80 -5.80 -4.87
C PHE A 74 0.98 -4.37 -4.33
N GLN A 75 1.95 -4.23 -3.44
CA GLN A 75 2.33 -2.98 -2.76
C GLN A 75 2.82 -1.89 -3.72
N ASP A 76 3.68 -2.25 -4.68
CA ASP A 76 4.22 -1.28 -5.65
C ASP A 76 3.55 -1.45 -7.03
N PRO A 77 2.72 -0.48 -7.47
CA PRO A 77 2.09 -0.52 -8.79
C PRO A 77 3.07 -0.26 -9.94
N ILE A 78 4.28 0.21 -9.68
CA ILE A 78 5.31 0.44 -10.70
C ILE A 78 6.04 -0.86 -11.00
N ASP A 79 6.59 -1.49 -9.96
CA ASP A 79 7.41 -2.69 -10.11
C ASP A 79 6.58 -3.94 -10.43
N SER A 80 5.29 -3.96 -10.06
CA SER A 80 4.39 -5.06 -10.36
C SER A 80 3.88 -5.07 -11.81
N LEU A 81 4.13 -4.02 -12.59
CA LEU A 81 3.67 -3.89 -13.97
C LEU A 81 4.86 -3.97 -14.94
N ASN A 82 4.79 -4.86 -15.93
CA ASN A 82 5.86 -4.96 -16.92
C ASN A 82 5.86 -3.72 -17.83
N PRO A 83 6.93 -2.89 -17.82
CA PRO A 83 6.96 -1.62 -18.56
C PRO A 83 6.99 -1.80 -20.08
N ARG A 84 7.25 -3.01 -20.57
CA ARG A 84 7.28 -3.34 -22.00
C ARG A 84 5.94 -3.83 -22.55
N MET A 85 4.96 -4.06 -21.67
CA MET A 85 3.63 -4.51 -22.03
C MET A 85 2.67 -3.34 -22.02
N THR A 86 1.66 -3.37 -22.90
CA THR A 86 0.55 -2.41 -22.83
C THR A 86 -0.34 -2.73 -21.64
N VAL A 87 -1.18 -1.77 -21.23
CA VAL A 87 -2.19 -2.01 -20.19
C VAL A 87 -3.12 -3.15 -20.56
N GLU A 88 -3.50 -3.27 -21.84
CA GLU A 88 -4.28 -4.39 -22.33
C GLU A 88 -3.57 -5.73 -22.11
N ASP A 89 -2.30 -5.83 -22.50
CA ASP A 89 -1.48 -7.03 -22.32
C ASP A 89 -1.34 -7.43 -20.85
N ILE A 90 -1.13 -6.45 -19.98
CA ILE A 90 -0.99 -6.64 -18.54
C ILE A 90 -2.28 -7.19 -17.93
N ILE A 91 -3.42 -6.60 -18.28
CA ILE A 91 -4.70 -6.98 -17.69
C ILE A 91 -5.13 -8.35 -18.24
N GLN A 92 -4.98 -8.61 -19.54
CA GLN A 92 -5.42 -9.88 -20.14
C GLN A 92 -4.51 -11.08 -19.80
N GLU A 93 -3.33 -10.86 -19.23
CA GLU A 93 -2.34 -11.91 -18.95
C GLU A 93 -2.94 -13.09 -18.16
N GLY A 94 -3.74 -12.79 -17.13
CA GLY A 94 -4.43 -13.82 -16.35
C GLY A 94 -5.39 -14.68 -17.18
N LEU A 95 -6.13 -14.07 -18.12
CA LEU A 95 -7.03 -14.79 -19.03
C LEU A 95 -6.26 -15.72 -19.96
N GLN A 96 -5.14 -15.24 -20.51
CA GLN A 96 -4.29 -16.02 -21.42
C GLN A 96 -3.68 -17.22 -20.72
N ILE A 97 -3.23 -17.07 -19.47
CA ILE A 97 -2.70 -18.16 -18.63
C ILE A 97 -3.76 -19.25 -18.42
N GLN A 98 -5.03 -18.88 -18.27
CA GLN A 98 -6.14 -19.83 -18.17
C GLN A 98 -6.58 -20.43 -19.51
N GLY A 99 -5.90 -20.12 -20.60
CA GLY A 99 -6.17 -20.69 -21.92
C GLY A 99 -7.31 -20.01 -22.68
N MET A 100 -7.70 -18.79 -22.30
CA MET A 100 -8.66 -17.97 -23.06
C MET A 100 -8.00 -17.45 -24.34
N LYS A 101 -8.44 -17.96 -25.51
CA LYS A 101 -7.81 -17.68 -26.81
C LYS A 101 -8.54 -16.65 -27.67
N ASP A 102 -9.77 -16.28 -27.32
CA ASP A 102 -10.52 -15.27 -28.08
C ASP A 102 -10.02 -13.86 -27.75
N ARG A 103 -9.26 -13.29 -28.68
CA ARG A 103 -8.70 -11.95 -28.53
C ARG A 103 -9.77 -10.86 -28.45
N ALA A 104 -10.85 -10.98 -29.22
CA ALA A 104 -11.90 -9.95 -29.25
C ALA A 104 -12.70 -9.97 -27.94
N GLU A 105 -12.99 -11.16 -27.42
CA GLU A 105 -13.64 -11.32 -26.11
C GLU A 105 -12.75 -10.82 -24.97
N ASN A 106 -11.46 -11.16 -24.99
CA ASN A 106 -10.49 -10.72 -23.98
C ASN A 106 -10.35 -9.19 -23.98
N SER A 107 -10.24 -8.56 -25.14
CA SER A 107 -10.15 -7.10 -25.27
C SER A 107 -11.39 -6.41 -24.68
N LYS A 108 -12.58 -6.97 -24.93
CA LYS A 108 -13.83 -6.47 -24.32
C LYS A 108 -13.81 -6.56 -22.79
N LYS A 109 -13.37 -7.70 -22.24
CA LYS A 109 -13.23 -7.90 -20.79
C LYS A 109 -12.23 -6.93 -20.17
N VAL A 110 -11.14 -6.62 -20.86
CA VAL A 110 -10.17 -5.61 -20.43
C VAL A 110 -10.83 -4.24 -20.34
N ILE A 111 -11.59 -3.83 -21.35
CA ILE A 111 -12.29 -2.54 -21.35
C ILE A 111 -13.29 -2.46 -20.20
N GLU A 112 -14.12 -3.49 -20.01
CA GLU A 112 -15.06 -3.58 -18.88
C GLU A 112 -14.33 -3.49 -17.53
N SER A 113 -13.16 -4.11 -17.41
CA SER A 113 -12.34 -4.08 -16.18
C SER A 113 -11.73 -2.69 -15.93
N LEU A 114 -11.31 -1.99 -16.99
CA LEU A 114 -10.81 -0.61 -16.91
C LEU A 114 -11.91 0.35 -16.46
N GLU A 115 -13.12 0.22 -17.01
CA GLU A 115 -14.27 1.05 -16.66
C GLU A 115 -14.67 0.86 -15.19
N LYS A 116 -14.68 -0.39 -14.70
CA LYS A 116 -14.93 -0.71 -13.28
C LYS A 116 -13.96 -0.02 -12.33
N VAL A 117 -12.70 0.13 -12.71
CA VAL A 117 -11.69 0.84 -11.91
C VAL A 117 -11.64 2.34 -12.18
N GLY A 118 -12.60 2.89 -12.95
CA GLY A 118 -12.72 4.32 -13.25
C GLY A 118 -11.68 4.82 -14.24
N LEU A 119 -11.17 3.96 -15.13
CA LEU A 119 -10.28 4.30 -16.22
C LEU A 119 -11.03 4.24 -17.57
N ILE A 120 -10.64 5.09 -18.52
CA ILE A 120 -11.25 5.11 -19.86
C ILE A 120 -10.68 4.00 -20.74
N SER A 121 -11.47 3.49 -21.67
CA SER A 121 -11.09 2.42 -22.62
C SER A 121 -9.79 2.72 -23.38
N ASP A 122 -9.56 3.97 -23.78
CA ASP A 122 -8.40 4.42 -24.56
C ASP A 122 -7.06 4.24 -23.82
N TYR A 123 -7.11 3.94 -22.53
CA TYR A 123 -5.92 3.64 -21.73
C TYR A 123 -5.38 2.23 -21.99
N ALA A 124 -6.17 1.32 -22.57
CA ALA A 124 -5.76 -0.05 -22.86
C ALA A 124 -4.50 -0.13 -23.74
N SER A 125 -4.38 0.75 -24.75
CA SER A 125 -3.25 0.74 -25.70
C SER A 125 -1.99 1.45 -25.18
N ARG A 126 -2.03 2.03 -23.98
CA ARG A 126 -0.92 2.79 -23.40
C ARG A 126 0.00 1.89 -22.59
N TYR A 127 1.17 2.41 -22.26
CA TYR A 127 2.15 1.75 -21.40
C TYR A 127 2.08 2.25 -19.96
N PRO A 128 2.45 1.44 -18.95
CA PRO A 128 2.40 1.81 -17.53
C PRO A 128 3.09 3.13 -17.20
N HIS A 129 4.20 3.46 -17.88
CA HIS A 129 4.96 4.68 -17.62
C HIS A 129 4.20 5.98 -17.93
N GLU A 130 3.13 5.90 -18.73
CA GLU A 130 2.28 7.03 -19.11
C GLU A 130 1.21 7.38 -18.05
N PHE A 131 1.16 6.63 -16.95
CA PHE A 131 0.17 6.78 -15.88
C PHE A 131 0.77 7.31 -14.58
N SER A 132 -0.06 8.04 -13.83
CA SER A 132 0.21 8.41 -12.42
C SER A 132 0.20 7.18 -11.50
N GLY A 133 0.78 7.28 -10.30
CA GLY A 133 0.82 6.17 -9.34
C GLY A 133 -0.57 5.62 -9.00
N GLY A 134 -1.56 6.50 -8.78
CA GLY A 134 -2.95 6.07 -8.53
C GLY A 134 -3.61 5.37 -9.72
N GLN A 135 -3.30 5.79 -10.95
CA GLN A 135 -3.80 5.10 -12.16
C GLN A 135 -3.13 3.74 -12.35
N ARG A 136 -1.83 3.62 -12.07
CA ARG A 136 -1.14 2.32 -12.07
C ARG A 136 -1.71 1.37 -11.01
N GLN A 137 -2.06 1.89 -9.83
CA GLN A 137 -2.75 1.09 -8.82
C GLN A 137 -4.10 0.58 -9.33
N ARG A 138 -4.90 1.44 -10.00
CA ARG A 138 -6.16 1.03 -10.64
C ARG A 138 -5.94 -0.03 -11.71
N ILE A 139 -4.88 0.06 -12.52
CA ILE A 139 -4.50 -0.98 -13.48
C ILE A 139 -4.17 -2.30 -12.76
N GLY A 140 -3.42 -2.25 -11.65
CA GLY A 140 -3.14 -3.41 -10.81
C GLY A 140 -4.40 -4.07 -10.22
N ILE A 141 -5.37 -3.25 -9.80
CA ILE A 141 -6.69 -3.72 -9.35
C ILE A 141 -7.45 -4.38 -10.51
N ALA A 142 -7.49 -3.75 -11.68
CA ALA A 142 -8.16 -4.29 -12.87
C ALA A 142 -7.58 -5.64 -13.30
N ARG A 143 -6.24 -5.78 -13.24
CA ARG A 143 -5.55 -7.06 -13.51
C ARG A 143 -5.99 -8.16 -12.56
N ALA A 144 -6.19 -7.85 -11.27
CA ALA A 144 -6.70 -8.84 -10.32
C ALA A 144 -8.18 -9.17 -10.58
N LEU A 145 -9.00 -8.17 -10.91
CA LEU A 145 -10.45 -8.31 -11.08
C LEU A 145 -10.88 -9.04 -12.35
N ILE A 146 -10.09 -9.00 -13.42
CA ILE A 146 -10.46 -9.60 -14.70
C ILE A 146 -10.71 -11.11 -14.60
N MET A 147 -10.12 -11.77 -13.60
CA MET A 147 -10.32 -13.18 -13.29
C MET A 147 -11.65 -13.48 -12.58
N ASN A 148 -12.42 -12.45 -12.22
CA ASN A 148 -13.61 -12.53 -11.36
C ASN A 148 -13.34 -13.31 -10.06
N PRO A 149 -12.37 -12.87 -9.23
CA PRO A 149 -12.01 -13.58 -8.01
C PRO A 149 -13.14 -13.53 -6.97
N GLU A 150 -13.14 -14.50 -6.06
CA GLU A 150 -13.96 -14.49 -4.83
C GLU A 150 -13.18 -13.88 -3.66
N PHE A 151 -11.84 -13.94 -3.73
CA PHE A 151 -10.93 -13.50 -2.68
C PHE A 151 -9.75 -12.68 -3.24
N ILE A 152 -9.46 -11.55 -2.61
CA ILE A 152 -8.34 -10.69 -2.96
C ILE A 152 -7.43 -10.45 -1.76
N ILE A 153 -6.13 -10.64 -1.95
CA ILE A 153 -5.10 -10.20 -1.02
C ILE A 153 -4.60 -8.84 -1.50
N ALA A 154 -4.84 -7.80 -0.72
CA ALA A 154 -4.37 -6.45 -1.01
C ALA A 154 -3.19 -6.11 -0.09
N ASP A 155 -1.97 -6.27 -0.60
CA ASP A 155 -0.73 -6.07 0.15
C ASP A 155 -0.29 -4.61 0.06
N GLU A 156 -0.52 -3.84 1.12
CA GLU A 156 -0.22 -2.41 1.21
C GLU A 156 -0.61 -1.59 -0.04
N PRO A 157 -1.86 -1.71 -0.56
CA PRO A 157 -2.25 -1.19 -1.87
C PRO A 157 -2.30 0.35 -1.98
N VAL A 158 -1.97 1.05 -0.89
CA VAL A 158 -2.05 2.52 -0.79
C VAL A 158 -0.82 3.17 -0.15
N SER A 159 0.23 2.40 0.15
CA SER A 159 1.41 2.88 0.86
C SER A 159 2.20 3.91 0.06
N ALA A 160 2.36 3.69 -1.25
CA ALA A 160 3.10 4.57 -2.16
C ALA A 160 2.30 5.77 -2.70
N LEU A 161 1.09 6.02 -2.19
CA LEU A 161 0.16 6.99 -2.76
C LEU A 161 -0.05 8.20 -1.83
N ASP A 162 -0.25 9.37 -2.45
CA ASP A 162 -0.66 10.59 -1.77
C ASP A 162 -1.98 10.40 -1.00
N VAL A 163 -2.16 11.17 0.07
CA VAL A 163 -3.32 11.05 1.00
C VAL A 163 -4.67 11.15 0.26
N SER A 164 -4.79 12.04 -0.71
CA SER A 164 -6.03 12.20 -1.49
C SER A 164 -6.30 11.00 -2.41
N ILE A 165 -5.27 10.42 -3.03
CA ILE A 165 -5.39 9.26 -3.91
C ILE A 165 -5.67 7.99 -3.10
N ARG A 166 -5.06 7.85 -1.92
CA ARG A 166 -5.33 6.76 -0.97
C ARG A 166 -6.83 6.63 -0.68
N ALA A 167 -7.49 7.72 -0.33
CA ALA A 167 -8.93 7.73 -0.07
C ALA A 167 -9.74 7.27 -1.29
N GLN A 168 -9.36 7.71 -2.49
CA GLN A 168 -10.04 7.29 -3.72
C GLN A 168 -9.89 5.78 -4.01
N ILE A 169 -8.71 5.21 -3.74
CA ILE A 169 -8.47 3.77 -3.94
C ILE A 169 -9.23 2.95 -2.89
N ILE A 170 -9.27 3.39 -1.64
CA ILE A 170 -10.04 2.71 -0.58
C ILE A 170 -11.53 2.71 -0.92
N ASN A 171 -12.07 3.86 -1.34
CA ASN A 171 -13.49 3.94 -1.75
C ASN A 171 -13.77 3.03 -2.94
N LEU A 172 -12.89 3.01 -3.95
CA LEU A 172 -13.00 2.09 -5.09
C LEU A 172 -13.05 0.62 -4.63
N LEU A 173 -12.13 0.20 -3.76
CA LEU A 173 -12.11 -1.18 -3.25
C LEU A 173 -13.37 -1.51 -2.44
N ASN A 174 -13.90 -0.54 -1.70
CA ASN A 174 -15.14 -0.71 -0.94
C ASN A 174 -16.35 -0.87 -1.87
N ASP A 175 -16.44 -0.05 -2.92
CA ASP A 175 -17.51 -0.13 -3.92
C ASP A 175 -17.44 -1.49 -4.66
N LEU A 176 -16.24 -1.92 -5.06
CA LEU A 176 -16.03 -3.22 -5.69
C LEU A 176 -16.36 -4.40 -4.77
N ARG A 177 -16.02 -4.30 -3.48
CA ARG A 177 -16.38 -5.30 -2.48
C ARG A 177 -17.89 -5.48 -2.42
N ASP A 178 -18.63 -4.38 -2.36
CA ASP A 178 -20.08 -4.39 -2.21
C ASP A 178 -20.80 -4.82 -3.50
N GLU A 179 -20.31 -4.39 -4.67
CA GLU A 179 -20.88 -4.74 -5.97
C GLU A 179 -20.64 -6.22 -6.34
N LEU A 180 -19.44 -6.73 -6.08
CA LEU A 180 -19.00 -8.06 -6.54
C LEU A 180 -19.03 -9.13 -5.44
N GLY A 181 -19.33 -8.75 -4.18
CA GLY A 181 -19.33 -9.66 -3.05
C GLY A 181 -17.94 -10.22 -2.70
N LEU A 182 -16.89 -9.41 -2.88
CA LEU A 182 -15.51 -9.85 -2.71
C LEU A 182 -15.15 -10.02 -1.23
N THR A 183 -14.37 -11.06 -0.92
CA THR A 183 -13.65 -11.13 0.36
C THR A 183 -12.26 -10.52 0.18
N ILE A 184 -11.90 -9.53 1.00
CA ILE A 184 -10.61 -8.83 0.88
C ILE A 184 -9.79 -9.00 2.16
N LEU A 185 -8.59 -9.57 2.04
CA LEU A 185 -7.56 -9.48 3.05
C LEU A 185 -6.71 -8.24 2.78
N PHE A 186 -6.87 -7.21 3.62
CA PHE A 186 -6.17 -5.95 3.48
C PHE A 186 -5.00 -5.85 4.46
N ILE A 187 -3.80 -5.68 3.92
CA ILE A 187 -2.56 -5.53 4.70
C ILE A 187 -2.16 -4.05 4.67
N ALA A 188 -1.98 -3.46 5.85
CA ALA A 188 -1.52 -2.08 5.98
C ALA A 188 -0.82 -1.85 7.31
N HIS A 189 0.10 -0.89 7.33
CA HIS A 189 0.78 -0.41 8.53
C HIS A 189 0.05 0.75 9.23
N ASP A 190 -0.96 1.35 8.59
CA ASP A 190 -1.70 2.51 9.10
C ASP A 190 -3.09 2.11 9.59
N LEU A 191 -3.25 2.01 10.92
CA LEU A 191 -4.52 1.64 11.55
C LEU A 191 -5.66 2.63 11.25
N SER A 192 -5.37 3.89 10.88
CA SER A 192 -6.43 4.85 10.53
C SER A 192 -7.16 4.47 9.23
N VAL A 193 -6.43 3.88 8.28
CA VAL A 193 -6.97 3.34 7.03
C VAL A 193 -7.76 2.07 7.30
N VAL A 194 -7.16 1.16 8.07
CA VAL A 194 -7.75 -0.14 8.40
C VAL A 194 -9.09 0.04 9.12
N LYS A 195 -9.21 1.03 10.02
CA LYS A 195 -10.46 1.31 10.74
C LYS A 195 -11.66 1.51 9.82
N TYR A 196 -11.47 2.25 8.74
CA TYR A 196 -12.55 2.64 7.83
C TYR A 196 -12.93 1.52 6.86
N PHE A 197 -11.97 0.66 6.50
CA PHE A 197 -12.13 -0.33 5.43
C PHE A 197 -12.48 -1.74 5.93
N CYS A 198 -11.92 -2.16 7.07
CA CYS A 198 -11.97 -3.54 7.52
C CYS A 198 -13.08 -3.78 8.56
N ASP A 199 -13.76 -4.92 8.45
CA ASP A 199 -14.70 -5.38 9.48
C ASP A 199 -13.97 -5.94 10.71
N ARG A 200 -12.85 -6.64 10.47
CA ARG A 200 -12.00 -7.28 11.48
C ARG A 200 -10.55 -6.90 11.26
N ILE A 201 -9.80 -6.81 12.35
CA ILE A 201 -8.39 -6.40 12.33
C ILE A 201 -7.58 -7.44 13.10
N ALA A 202 -6.54 -7.96 12.45
CA ALA A 202 -5.47 -8.74 13.08
C ALA A 202 -4.23 -7.84 13.19
N VAL A 203 -3.76 -7.61 14.42
CA VAL A 203 -2.48 -6.94 14.68
C VAL A 203 -1.41 -8.02 14.79
N MET A 204 -0.32 -7.84 14.03
CA MET A 204 0.81 -8.76 14.04
C MET A 204 2.07 -8.09 14.57
N TYR A 205 2.83 -8.82 15.38
CA TYR A 205 4.16 -8.42 15.83
C TYR A 205 5.14 -9.59 15.66
N TYR A 206 6.24 -9.35 14.95
CA TYR A 206 7.31 -10.31 14.74
C TYR A 206 6.81 -11.70 14.28
N GLY A 207 5.88 -11.72 13.31
CA GLY A 207 5.32 -12.95 12.75
C GLY A 207 4.19 -13.59 13.55
N ASN A 208 3.79 -13.03 14.70
CA ASN A 208 2.71 -13.56 15.52
C ASN A 208 1.50 -12.62 15.52
N ILE A 209 0.29 -13.17 15.42
CA ILE A 209 -0.94 -12.41 15.68
C ILE A 209 -1.00 -12.14 17.18
N VAL A 210 -0.90 -10.87 17.55
CA VAL A 210 -0.92 -10.44 18.96
C VAL A 210 -2.31 -10.03 19.43
N GLU A 211 -3.17 -9.60 18.52
CA GLU A 211 -4.54 -9.20 18.82
C GLU A 211 -5.41 -9.35 17.56
N LEU A 212 -6.62 -9.87 17.70
CA LEU A 212 -7.58 -10.05 16.61
C LEU A 212 -8.99 -9.75 17.12
N THR A 213 -9.65 -8.75 16.56
CA THR A 213 -11.02 -8.40 16.94
C THR A 213 -11.73 -7.64 15.82
N THR A 214 -12.97 -7.19 16.05
CA THR A 214 -13.67 -6.29 15.12
C THR A 214 -13.00 -4.92 15.10
N SER A 215 -13.14 -4.18 14.00
CA SER A 215 -12.55 -2.83 13.89
C SER A 215 -13.01 -1.92 15.04
N ASP A 216 -14.31 -1.87 15.32
CA ASP A 216 -14.83 -1.02 16.41
C ASP A 216 -14.29 -1.44 17.78
N GLU A 217 -14.22 -2.74 18.05
CA GLU A 217 -13.75 -3.26 19.34
C GLU A 217 -12.26 -3.03 19.55
N LEU A 218 -11.42 -3.12 18.50
CA LEU A 218 -9.98 -2.84 18.63
C LEU A 218 -9.72 -1.40 19.08
N PHE A 219 -10.52 -0.45 18.58
CA PHE A 219 -10.40 0.97 18.94
C PHE A 219 -11.07 1.28 20.28
N LYS A 220 -12.10 0.53 20.68
CA LYS A 220 -12.78 0.67 21.97
C LYS A 220 -11.93 0.10 23.10
N HIS A 221 -11.43 -1.11 22.90
CA HIS A 221 -10.67 -1.88 23.88
C HIS A 221 -9.36 -2.38 23.29
N PRO A 222 -8.36 -1.53 23.04
CA PRO A 222 -7.05 -2.01 22.65
C PRO A 222 -6.35 -2.65 23.86
N LEU A 223 -6.06 -3.95 23.79
CA LEU A 223 -5.55 -4.69 24.96
C LEU A 223 -4.04 -4.91 24.88
N HIS A 224 -3.55 -5.44 23.75
CA HIS A 224 -2.14 -5.77 23.65
C HIS A 224 -1.28 -4.48 23.69
N PRO A 225 -0.18 -4.42 24.48
CA PRO A 225 0.66 -3.23 24.61
C PRO A 225 1.18 -2.71 23.26
N TYR A 226 1.47 -3.61 22.32
CA TYR A 226 1.82 -3.24 20.95
C TYR A 226 0.68 -2.54 20.20
N THR A 227 -0.56 -3.04 20.28
CA THR A 227 -1.74 -2.40 19.69
C THR A 227 -1.93 -1.00 20.26
N LYS A 228 -1.78 -0.83 21.58
CA LYS A 228 -1.84 0.48 22.23
C LYS A 228 -0.76 1.43 21.71
N ALA A 229 0.46 0.93 21.52
CA ALA A 229 1.54 1.71 20.93
C ALA A 229 1.22 2.16 19.49
N LEU A 230 0.70 1.26 18.65
CA LEU A 230 0.26 1.59 17.29
C LEU A 230 -0.86 2.62 17.27
N LEU A 231 -1.90 2.46 18.11
CA LEU A 231 -2.99 3.43 18.20
C LEU A 231 -2.49 4.78 18.72
N SER A 232 -1.56 4.78 19.68
CA SER A 232 -0.92 6.00 20.15
C SER A 232 -0.13 6.70 19.05
N ALA A 233 0.24 6.00 17.96
CA ALA A 233 0.97 6.52 16.81
C ALA A 233 0.09 7.31 15.83
N ILE A 234 -1.23 7.11 15.84
CA ILE A 234 -2.18 7.75 14.90
C ILE A 234 -2.29 9.26 15.17
N PRO A 235 -2.13 10.12 14.14
CA PRO A 235 -2.33 11.57 14.28
C PRO A 235 -3.78 11.94 14.64
N LYS A 236 -3.95 12.92 15.53
CA LYS A 236 -5.28 13.47 15.86
C LYS A 236 -5.60 14.68 14.97
N PRO A 237 -6.84 14.81 14.46
CA PRO A 237 -7.23 15.95 13.65
C PRO A 237 -7.17 17.31 14.37
N ASP A 238 -7.37 17.34 15.70
CA ASP A 238 -7.35 18.58 16.48
C ASP A 238 -5.92 18.99 16.88
N PRO A 239 -5.40 20.14 16.39
CA PRO A 239 -4.04 20.61 16.66
C PRO A 239 -3.73 20.85 18.14
N TYR A 240 -4.73 21.20 18.95
CA TYR A 240 -4.53 21.41 20.39
C TYR A 240 -4.34 20.07 21.11
N SER A 241 -5.10 19.05 20.71
CA SER A 241 -4.97 17.69 21.24
C SER A 241 -3.69 16.98 20.76
N GLU A 242 -3.19 17.33 19.57
CA GLU A 242 -1.98 16.75 18.99
C GLU A 242 -0.71 17.25 19.70
N LYS A 243 -0.68 18.53 20.13
CA LYS A 243 0.46 19.10 20.86
C LYS A 243 0.72 18.41 22.21
N THR A 244 -0.32 17.92 22.87
CA THR A 244 -0.24 17.27 24.18
C THR A 244 -0.21 15.74 24.06
N ARG A 245 0.07 15.20 22.87
CA ARG A 245 0.01 13.77 22.63
C ARG A 245 1.25 13.07 23.18
N GLU A 246 1.02 12.04 23.98
CA GLU A 246 2.05 11.11 24.42
C GLU A 246 2.10 9.90 23.48
N ARG A 247 3.30 9.60 22.97
CA ARG A 247 3.53 8.40 22.16
C ARG A 247 4.02 7.29 23.08
N ILE A 248 3.34 6.15 23.04
CA ILE A 248 3.73 4.96 23.78
C ILE A 248 4.78 4.23 22.95
N LEU A 249 5.99 4.07 23.48
CA LEU A 249 7.00 3.22 22.88
C LEU A 249 6.80 1.79 23.38
N TYR A 250 6.53 0.85 22.47
CA TYR A 250 6.42 -0.56 22.84
C TYR A 250 7.81 -1.16 23.07
N ASN A 251 7.98 -1.79 24.23
CA ASN A 251 9.17 -2.58 24.56
C ASN A 251 8.71 -3.95 25.07
N PRO A 252 8.93 -5.04 24.30
CA PRO A 252 8.51 -6.39 24.68
C PRO A 252 9.04 -6.84 26.04
N PHE A 253 10.27 -6.48 26.40
CA PHE A 253 10.93 -6.94 27.63
C PHE A 253 10.35 -6.32 28.90
N THR A 254 9.74 -5.15 28.79
CA THR A 254 9.10 -4.47 29.92
C THR A 254 7.58 -4.65 29.93
N ALA A 255 6.99 -4.91 28.76
CA ALA A 255 5.55 -5.06 28.62
C ALA A 255 5.05 -6.45 29.04
N HIS A 256 5.92 -7.46 28.94
CA HIS A 256 5.57 -8.87 29.09
C HIS A 256 6.56 -9.61 29.98
N ASP A 257 6.05 -10.55 30.77
CA ASP A 257 6.87 -11.51 31.53
C ASP A 257 6.49 -12.95 31.17
N TYR A 258 7.27 -13.55 30.28
CA TYR A 258 7.05 -14.92 29.78
C TYR A 258 8.06 -15.93 30.33
N ARG A 259 8.68 -15.63 31.47
CA ARG A 259 9.68 -16.53 32.09
C ARG A 259 9.03 -17.80 32.64
N GLU A 260 7.83 -17.69 33.18
CA GLU A 260 7.09 -18.81 33.79
C GLU A 260 6.10 -19.44 32.81
N GLU A 261 5.31 -18.63 32.12
CA GLU A 261 4.25 -19.07 31.21
C GLU A 261 4.40 -18.39 29.84
N LYS A 262 4.39 -19.20 28.77
CA LYS A 262 4.41 -18.69 27.39
C LYS A 262 3.02 -18.20 26.98
N PRO A 263 2.93 -17.11 26.19
CA PRO A 263 1.64 -16.60 25.79
C PRO A 263 0.98 -17.53 24.77
N THR A 264 -0.35 -17.59 24.81
CA THR A 264 -1.17 -18.25 23.79
C THR A 264 -2.26 -17.30 23.32
N LEU A 265 -2.76 -17.52 22.10
CA LEU A 265 -3.83 -16.69 21.56
C LEU A 265 -5.15 -17.12 22.23
N GLN A 266 -5.67 -16.27 23.11
CA GLN A 266 -6.84 -16.57 23.94
C GLN A 266 -7.96 -15.57 23.68
N GLU A 267 -9.20 -16.06 23.69
CA GLU A 267 -10.40 -15.24 23.55
C GLU A 267 -10.76 -14.58 24.91
N ILE A 268 -10.83 -13.26 24.95
CA ILE A 268 -11.17 -12.50 26.17
C ILE A 268 -12.63 -12.04 26.17
N LEU A 269 -13.12 -11.60 25.01
CA LEU A 269 -14.50 -11.24 24.70
C LEU A 269 -14.90 -11.98 23.42
N PRO A 270 -16.20 -12.19 23.13
CA PRO A 270 -16.64 -12.87 21.92
C PRO A 270 -16.04 -12.23 20.66
N GLY A 271 -15.22 -12.98 19.93
CA GLY A 271 -14.54 -12.52 18.72
C GLY A 271 -13.28 -11.68 18.95
N HIS A 272 -12.86 -11.45 20.20
CA HIS A 272 -11.67 -10.69 20.57
C HIS A 272 -10.61 -11.61 21.17
N PHE A 273 -9.56 -11.86 20.40
CA PHE A 273 -8.42 -12.69 20.76
C PHE A 273 -7.20 -11.85 21.05
N VAL A 274 -6.44 -12.21 22.08
CA VAL A 274 -5.19 -11.55 22.46
C VAL A 274 -4.13 -12.61 22.77
N LEU A 275 -2.90 -12.39 22.31
CA LEU A 275 -1.75 -13.22 22.64
C LEU A 275 -1.24 -12.82 24.02
N ALA A 276 -1.49 -13.67 25.02
CA ALA A 276 -1.23 -13.34 26.42
C ALA A 276 -1.04 -14.60 27.29
N ASN A 277 -0.36 -14.44 28.43
CA ASN A 277 -0.33 -15.44 29.51
C ASN A 277 -1.55 -15.26 30.45
N SER A 278 -1.69 -16.11 31.46
CA SER A 278 -2.86 -16.08 32.36
C SER A 278 -2.94 -14.80 33.20
N GLU A 279 -1.79 -14.30 33.70
CA GLU A 279 -1.71 -13.05 34.47
C GLU A 279 -2.12 -11.82 33.64
N GLU A 280 -1.62 -11.73 32.42
CA GLU A 280 -1.96 -10.65 31.48
C GLU A 280 -3.44 -10.67 31.11
N MET A 281 -4.04 -11.86 30.97
CA MET A 281 -5.46 -11.98 30.69
C MET A 281 -6.32 -11.42 31.83
N GLU A 282 -5.94 -11.65 33.09
CA GLU A 282 -6.64 -11.04 34.23
C GLU A 282 -6.54 -9.52 34.22
N ARG A 283 -5.33 -8.99 33.99
CA ARG A 283 -5.08 -7.55 33.85
C ARG A 283 -5.93 -6.93 32.73
N TYR A 284 -6.01 -7.58 31.57
CA TYR A 284 -6.80 -7.08 30.45
C TYR A 284 -8.31 -7.09 30.76
N ARG A 285 -8.82 -8.08 31.53
CA ARG A 285 -10.23 -8.08 31.96
C ARG A 285 -10.54 -6.92 32.90
N GLU A 286 -9.61 -6.53 33.76
CA GLU A 286 -9.77 -5.34 34.61
C GLU A 286 -9.72 -4.06 33.78
N GLU A 287 -8.80 -3.99 32.82
CA GLU A 287 -8.66 -2.84 31.93
C GLU A 287 -9.93 -2.58 31.09
N ILE A 288 -10.57 -3.64 30.57
CA ILE A 288 -11.86 -3.51 29.86
C ILE A 288 -12.89 -2.80 30.75
N LYS A 289 -13.00 -3.21 32.03
CA LYS A 289 -13.97 -2.59 32.96
C LYS A 289 -13.68 -1.11 33.19
N GLU A 290 -12.41 -0.73 33.27
CA GLU A 290 -12.01 0.68 33.44
C GLU A 290 -12.25 1.50 32.17
N LEU A 291 -12.00 0.92 30.99
CA LEU A 291 -12.29 1.55 29.70
C LEU A 291 -13.80 1.76 29.52
N ASP A 292 -14.64 0.78 29.84
CA ASP A 292 -16.10 0.92 29.79
C ASP A 292 -16.59 2.02 30.73
N LYS A 293 -16.11 2.07 31.98
CA LYS A 293 -16.44 3.17 32.92
C LYS A 293 -16.04 4.54 32.37
N LYS A 294 -14.86 4.65 31.76
CA LYS A 294 -14.38 5.90 31.17
C LYS A 294 -15.23 6.31 29.97
N ALA A 295 -15.57 5.38 29.09
CA ALA A 295 -16.43 5.62 27.93
C ALA A 295 -17.82 6.09 28.36
N GLU A 296 -18.42 5.49 29.39
CA GLU A 296 -19.69 5.94 29.95
C GLU A 296 -19.61 7.38 30.53
N ALA A 297 -18.51 7.71 31.22
CA ALA A 297 -18.31 9.04 31.76
C ALA A 297 -18.11 10.10 30.66
N GLU A 298 -17.39 9.78 29.59
CA GLU A 298 -17.23 10.64 28.42
C GLU A 298 -18.55 10.85 27.67
N ALA A 299 -19.32 9.78 27.44
CA ALA A 299 -20.64 9.86 26.82
C ALA A 299 -21.61 10.76 27.63
N LYS A 300 -21.60 10.65 28.96
CA LYS A 300 -22.38 11.53 29.85
C LYS A 300 -21.95 13.00 29.73
N LYS A 301 -20.64 13.28 29.66
CA LYS A 301 -20.10 14.64 29.46
C LYS A 301 -20.48 15.21 28.10
N GLU A 302 -20.41 14.40 27.05
CA GLU A 302 -20.74 14.82 25.69
C GLU A 302 -22.24 15.08 25.54
N ALA A 303 -23.09 14.21 26.08
CA ALA A 303 -24.53 14.43 26.17
C ALA A 303 -24.89 15.72 26.92
N ALA A 304 -24.21 16.00 28.04
CA ALA A 304 -24.38 17.26 28.78
C ALA A 304 -23.91 18.49 27.98
N ARG A 305 -22.82 18.37 27.19
CA ARG A 305 -22.31 19.45 26.32
C ARG A 305 -23.24 19.70 25.13
N ALA A 306 -23.81 18.65 24.55
CA ALA A 306 -24.81 18.74 23.49
C ALA A 306 -26.13 19.33 23.98
N ALA A 307 -26.57 18.99 25.20
CA ALA A 307 -27.72 19.60 25.86
C ALA A 307 -27.50 21.10 26.13
N LYS A 308 -26.29 21.50 26.58
CA LYS A 308 -25.92 22.91 26.75
C LYS A 308 -25.89 23.69 25.43
N LYS A 309 -25.35 23.11 24.34
CA LYS A 309 -25.38 23.72 23.00
C LYS A 309 -26.80 23.88 22.44
N LYS A 310 -27.75 23.01 22.81
CA LYS A 310 -29.17 23.15 22.44
C LYS A 310 -29.92 24.18 23.31
N ALA A 311 -29.39 24.53 24.49
CA ALA A 311 -29.98 25.47 25.43
C ALA A 311 -29.44 26.91 25.30
N GLU A 312 -28.41 27.15 24.47
CA GLU A 312 -27.99 28.51 24.12
C GLU A 312 -29.06 29.15 23.21
N PRO A 313 -29.64 30.31 23.57
CA PRO A 313 -30.60 30.99 22.72
C PRO A 313 -29.89 31.42 21.44
N LYS A 314 -30.47 31.09 20.28
CA LYS A 314 -30.07 31.65 18.98
C LYS A 314 -30.01 33.17 19.15
N ALA A 315 -28.81 33.74 19.16
CA ALA A 315 -28.63 35.18 19.12
C ALA A 315 -29.36 35.71 17.88
N GLU A 316 -30.41 36.49 18.09
CA GLU A 316 -31.15 37.15 17.03
C GLU A 316 -30.18 37.97 16.16
N PRO A 317 -30.28 37.93 14.82
CA PRO A 317 -29.50 38.82 14.00
C PRO A 317 -29.94 40.25 14.31
N LYS A 318 -29.00 41.07 14.80
CA LYS A 318 -29.21 42.52 14.99
C LYS A 318 -29.77 43.10 13.70
N LYS A 319 -31.04 43.53 13.72
CA LYS A 319 -31.69 44.25 12.62
C LYS A 319 -30.83 45.47 12.28
N ALA A 320 -30.29 45.48 11.07
CA ALA A 320 -29.70 46.66 10.45
C ALA A 320 -30.72 47.82 10.49
N ALA A 321 -30.29 48.96 11.02
CA ALA A 321 -31.06 50.18 11.04
C ALA A 321 -31.38 50.62 9.60
N LYS A 322 -32.68 50.68 9.26
CA LYS A 322 -33.15 51.39 8.06
C LYS A 322 -32.92 52.89 8.23
N PRO A 323 -32.40 53.61 7.23
CA PRO A 323 -32.36 55.06 7.27
C PRO A 323 -33.78 55.63 7.15
N LYS A 324 -34.15 56.55 8.05
CA LYS A 324 -35.40 57.31 7.98
C LYS A 324 -35.33 58.28 6.79
N ALA A 325 -36.27 58.15 5.86
CA ALA A 325 -36.59 59.17 4.88
C ALA A 325 -37.92 59.86 5.27
N LYS A 326 -37.90 61.21 5.22
CA LYS A 326 -38.98 62.24 5.24
C LYS A 326 -38.55 63.38 6.20
N SER A 327 -38.62 64.68 5.86
CA SER A 327 -39.23 65.39 4.74
C SER A 327 -38.73 66.84 4.64
N THR A 328 -38.86 67.42 3.43
CA THR A 328 -39.24 68.81 3.10
C THR A 328 -38.38 70.04 3.46
N ALA A 329 -37.98 70.72 2.36
CA ALA A 329 -38.03 72.18 2.09
C ALA A 329 -36.92 73.13 2.61
N LYS A 330 -36.06 73.60 1.69
CA LYS A 330 -35.98 75.02 1.24
C LYS A 330 -34.83 75.26 0.22
N ALA A 331 -35.24 75.80 -0.93
CA ALA A 331 -34.71 76.93 -1.71
C ALA A 331 -33.19 77.25 -1.86
N LYS A 332 -32.89 77.71 -3.09
CA LYS A 332 -31.74 78.50 -3.62
C LYS A 332 -30.52 77.68 -4.06
N ALA A 333 -30.32 77.52 -5.38
CA ALA A 333 -29.63 78.44 -6.30
C ALA A 333 -28.11 78.44 -6.09
N ASP A 334 -27.33 77.88 -7.02
CA ASP A 334 -26.62 78.64 -8.07
C ASP A 334 -25.51 77.77 -8.72
N LYS A 335 -25.46 77.87 -10.06
CA LYS A 335 -24.42 77.56 -11.08
C LYS A 335 -23.37 76.42 -10.98
N PRO A 336 -22.99 75.86 -12.15
CA PRO A 336 -21.94 74.83 -12.28
C PRO A 336 -20.57 75.45 -12.57
N LYS A 337 -19.48 74.72 -12.28
CA LYS A 337 -18.22 74.84 -13.02
C LYS A 337 -17.28 73.65 -12.78
N LYS A 338 -16.98 73.01 -13.92
CA LYS A 338 -15.79 72.23 -14.33
C LYS A 338 -15.45 70.93 -13.62
#